data_AF-A0A7W3ALY5-F1
#
_entry.id   AF-A0A7W3ALY5-F1
#
_cell.length_a   1.000
_cell.length_b   1.000
_cell.length_c   1.000
_cell.angle_alpha   90.00
_cell.angle_beta   90.00
_cell.angle_gamma   90.00
#
_symmetry.space_group_name_H-M   'P 1'
#
loop_
_entity.id
_entity.type
_entity.pdbx_description
1 polymer ?
#
loop_
_entity_poly.entity_id
_entity_poly.type
_entity_poly.pdbx_seq_one_letter_code
_entity_poly.pdbx_strand_id
1 'polypeptide(L)'
;MVSTKQQRVDLNNNWPTKSLFPAEKSLIDKMAKFGIEQVFQPAKLQYSKDQNFHDMLSHYLEALDQLPLRPDIAFDCIWKALDAEFVRLQKENGSKEGRFSLFYKHISKSTYTCNSYSQLTEVIPLQTCEFVAKRILENNISYKASPRNNDFQSFRKRIIQSFGQSLYNVFIDKYETLWASNKANTQRDAGLLIQKLLKGKKLLIETIEFQLSDQDRALFLTAVTMPQFRNERFHGLTTPPFRSSAATLKTYSHAYFVFHVAYIHLLEVFLYRQFNTIDIKTATQSINDNLNLFLTVFKSEINK
;
A
#
# COMPACT_ATOMS: atom_id res chain seq x y z
N MET A 1 -21.16 -22.63 14.30
CA MET A 1 -20.54 -21.34 13.91
C MET A 1 -21.23 -20.89 12.62
N VAL A 2 -21.86 -19.71 12.59
CA VAL A 2 -22.56 -19.21 11.39
C VAL A 2 -21.54 -18.97 10.29
N SER A 3 -21.82 -19.42 9.06
CA SER A 3 -20.89 -19.21 7.94
C SER A 3 -20.83 -17.74 7.55
N THR A 4 -19.69 -17.26 7.06
CA THR A 4 -19.56 -15.87 6.57
C THR A 4 -20.53 -15.54 5.43
N LYS A 5 -20.96 -16.57 4.66
CA LYS A 5 -22.00 -16.41 3.63
C LYS A 5 -23.35 -16.07 4.24
N GLN A 6 -23.76 -16.82 5.26
CA GLN A 6 -25.02 -16.59 5.98
C GLN A 6 -24.99 -15.25 6.72
N GLN A 7 -23.87 -14.91 7.37
CA GLN A 7 -23.71 -13.63 8.05
C GLN A 7 -23.93 -12.42 7.13
N ARG A 8 -23.57 -12.50 5.84
CA ARG A 8 -23.84 -11.43 4.86
C ARG A 8 -25.34 -11.25 4.61
N VAL A 9 -26.07 -12.35 4.48
CA VAL A 9 -27.54 -12.33 4.28
C VAL A 9 -28.22 -11.81 5.54
N ASP A 10 -27.79 -12.27 6.71
CA ASP A 10 -28.34 -11.85 7.99
C ASP A 10 -28.13 -10.34 8.21
N LEU A 11 -26.94 -9.82 7.88
CA LEU A 11 -26.66 -8.38 7.96
C LEU A 11 -27.50 -7.54 7.00
N ASN A 12 -27.78 -8.04 5.79
CA ASN A 12 -28.68 -7.36 4.86
C ASN A 12 -30.09 -7.27 5.43
N ASN A 13 -30.63 -8.40 5.90
CA ASN A 13 -32.01 -8.49 6.35
C ASN A 13 -32.27 -7.74 7.65
N ASN A 14 -31.23 -7.53 8.46
CA ASN A 14 -31.31 -6.86 9.75
C ASN A 14 -30.68 -5.45 9.75
N TRP A 15 -30.37 -4.88 8.58
CA TRP A 15 -29.87 -3.49 8.51
C TRP A 15 -30.88 -2.52 9.16
N PRO A 16 -30.44 -1.55 10.00
CA PRO A 16 -29.07 -1.06 10.22
C PRO A 16 -28.29 -1.75 11.36
N THR A 17 -28.79 -2.86 11.93
CA THR A 17 -28.09 -3.56 13.02
C THR A 17 -26.72 -4.05 12.56
N LYS A 18 -25.69 -3.66 13.33
CA LYS A 18 -24.30 -4.00 13.03
C LYS A 18 -23.92 -5.33 13.69
N SER A 19 -23.21 -6.18 12.95
CA SER A 19 -22.49 -7.33 13.48
C SER A 19 -21.11 -7.41 12.84
N LEU A 20 -20.13 -7.89 13.59
CA LEU A 20 -18.74 -7.98 13.14
C LEU A 20 -18.45 -9.33 12.50
N PHE A 21 -17.73 -9.29 11.38
CA PHE A 21 -17.15 -10.47 10.77
C PHE A 21 -15.99 -11.01 11.63
N PRO A 22 -15.63 -12.28 11.48
CA PRO A 22 -14.58 -12.89 12.31
C PRO A 22 -13.24 -12.13 12.30
N ALA A 23 -12.82 -11.60 11.15
CA ALA A 23 -11.61 -10.81 11.03
C ALA A 23 -11.74 -9.44 11.74
N GLU A 24 -12.89 -8.77 11.60
CA GLU A 24 -13.18 -7.49 12.28
C GLU A 24 -13.12 -7.69 13.80
N LYS A 25 -13.76 -8.76 14.31
CA LYS A 25 -13.68 -9.14 15.73
C LYS A 25 -12.23 -9.41 16.16
N SER A 26 -11.48 -10.16 15.36
CA SER A 26 -10.08 -10.47 15.66
C SER A 26 -9.22 -9.22 15.77
N LEU A 27 -9.47 -8.20 14.95
CA LEU A 27 -8.79 -6.90 15.04
C LEU A 27 -9.14 -6.20 16.36
N ILE A 28 -10.44 -6.08 16.68
CA ILE A 28 -10.89 -5.42 17.91
C ILE A 28 -10.32 -6.12 19.15
N ASP A 29 -10.39 -7.46 19.20
CA ASP A 29 -9.85 -8.24 20.30
C ASP A 29 -8.32 -8.02 20.44
N LYS A 30 -7.61 -7.91 19.31
CA LYS A 30 -6.17 -7.61 19.28
C LYS A 30 -5.88 -6.20 19.80
N MET A 31 -6.68 -5.20 19.44
CA MET A 31 -6.55 -3.82 19.92
C MET A 31 -6.85 -3.72 21.42
N ALA A 32 -7.94 -4.34 21.89
CA ALA A 32 -8.31 -4.39 23.29
C ALA A 32 -7.22 -5.04 24.15
N LYS A 33 -6.56 -6.10 23.66
CA LYS A 33 -5.42 -6.74 24.34
C LYS A 33 -4.27 -5.76 24.63
N PHE A 34 -4.06 -4.76 23.78
CA PHE A 34 -3.03 -3.73 23.97
C PHE A 34 -3.56 -2.44 24.58
N GLY A 35 -4.84 -2.39 24.97
CA GLY A 35 -5.45 -1.20 25.55
C GLY A 35 -5.53 -0.01 24.60
N ILE A 36 -5.63 -0.26 23.28
CA ILE A 36 -5.74 0.80 22.27
C ILE A 36 -7.11 0.76 21.59
N GLU A 37 -7.61 1.93 21.22
CA GLU A 37 -8.90 2.09 20.54
C GLU A 37 -8.77 2.28 19.03
N GLN A 38 -7.55 2.61 18.55
CA GLN A 38 -7.28 2.84 17.14
C GLN A 38 -5.85 2.41 16.77
N VAL A 39 -5.64 1.94 15.54
CA VAL A 39 -4.32 1.53 15.01
C VAL A 39 -3.66 2.65 14.19
N PHE A 40 -4.17 3.86 14.35
CA PHE A 40 -3.81 5.06 13.60
C PHE A 40 -4.15 6.32 14.40
N GLN A 41 -3.34 7.36 14.25
CA GLN A 41 -3.57 8.66 14.84
C GLN A 41 -3.26 9.77 13.83
N PRO A 42 -4.23 10.65 13.51
CA PRO A 42 -4.00 11.75 12.58
C PRO A 42 -3.01 12.76 13.15
N ALA A 43 -2.16 13.32 12.29
CA ALA A 43 -1.33 14.47 12.63
C ALA A 43 -2.22 15.66 13.01
N LYS A 44 -1.72 16.48 13.94
CA LYS A 44 -2.38 17.74 14.30
C LYS A 44 -2.06 18.79 13.25
N LEU A 45 -3.08 19.24 12.54
CA LEU A 45 -2.97 20.23 11.48
C LEU A 45 -3.33 21.63 12.00
N GLN A 46 -2.59 22.64 11.54
CA GLN A 46 -2.93 24.04 11.68
C GLN A 46 -4.00 24.42 10.65
N TYR A 47 -4.75 25.46 10.96
CA TYR A 47 -5.74 26.00 10.04
C TYR A 47 -5.08 26.66 8.82
N SER A 48 -5.62 26.40 7.64
CA SER A 48 -5.26 27.08 6.39
C SER A 48 -6.54 27.54 5.67
N LYS A 49 -6.42 28.59 4.86
CA LYS A 49 -7.50 29.07 3.98
C LYS A 49 -7.40 28.48 2.56
N ASP A 50 -6.38 27.68 2.27
CA ASP A 50 -6.15 27.12 0.93
C ASP A 50 -7.24 26.10 0.56
N GLN A 51 -7.92 26.31 -0.57
CA GLN A 51 -9.00 25.44 -1.01
C GLN A 51 -8.52 24.05 -1.41
N ASN A 52 -7.35 23.92 -2.06
CA ASN A 52 -6.82 22.61 -2.45
C ASN A 52 -6.50 21.76 -1.21
N PHE A 53 -6.01 22.40 -0.14
CA PHE A 53 -5.83 21.73 1.14
C PHE A 53 -7.17 21.21 1.68
N HIS A 54 -8.23 22.01 1.68
CA HIS A 54 -9.56 21.59 2.16
C HIS A 54 -10.18 20.49 1.30
N ASP A 55 -9.97 20.50 -0.01
CA ASP A 55 -10.43 19.44 -0.91
C ASP A 55 -9.73 18.10 -0.57
N MET A 56 -8.41 18.13 -0.39
CA MET A 56 -7.64 16.96 0.04
C MET A 56 -8.00 16.50 1.47
N LEU A 57 -8.17 17.44 2.40
CA LEU A 57 -8.57 17.18 3.77
C LEU A 57 -9.95 16.52 3.84
N SER A 58 -10.90 16.95 3.01
CA SER A 58 -12.25 16.36 2.96
C SER A 58 -12.19 14.88 2.59
N HIS A 59 -11.39 14.50 1.59
CA HIS A 59 -11.16 13.09 1.27
C HIS A 59 -10.43 12.33 2.38
N TYR A 60 -9.54 12.99 3.12
CA TYR A 60 -8.87 12.39 4.26
C TYR A 60 -9.82 12.18 5.46
N LEU A 61 -10.75 13.10 5.73
CA LEU A 61 -11.76 12.94 6.78
C LEU A 61 -12.67 11.73 6.50
N GLU A 62 -13.12 11.58 5.24
CA GLU A 62 -13.83 10.37 4.79
C GLU A 62 -13.02 9.08 5.03
N ALA A 63 -11.68 9.15 5.01
CA ALA A 63 -10.83 8.01 5.33
C ALA A 63 -10.86 7.67 6.82
N LEU A 64 -10.89 8.68 7.70
CA LEU A 64 -10.94 8.48 9.15
C LEU A 64 -12.22 7.76 9.58
N ASP A 65 -13.35 8.07 8.94
CA ASP A 65 -14.64 7.44 9.23
C ASP A 65 -14.69 5.93 8.90
N GLN A 66 -13.74 5.44 8.09
CA GLN A 66 -13.64 4.02 7.75
C GLN A 66 -12.85 3.21 8.78
N LEU A 67 -12.05 3.87 9.62
CA LEU A 67 -11.19 3.22 10.60
C LEU A 67 -11.95 2.87 11.88
N PRO A 68 -11.60 1.77 12.58
CA PRO A 68 -10.48 0.87 12.31
C PRO A 68 -10.78 -0.26 11.31
N LEU A 69 -12.05 -0.48 10.96
CA LEU A 69 -12.46 -1.75 10.37
C LEU A 69 -12.22 -1.86 8.87
N ARG A 70 -12.12 -0.73 8.16
CA ARG A 70 -12.02 -0.65 6.70
C ARG A 70 -10.81 0.20 6.25
N PRO A 71 -9.57 -0.19 6.63
CA PRO A 71 -8.36 0.50 6.16
C PRO A 71 -8.18 0.43 4.64
N ASP A 72 -8.82 -0.54 3.98
CA ASP A 72 -8.89 -0.62 2.53
C ASP A 72 -9.66 0.57 1.95
N ILE A 73 -10.86 0.87 2.47
CA ILE A 73 -11.63 2.05 2.02
C ILE A 73 -10.94 3.34 2.46
N ALA A 74 -10.37 3.39 3.67
CA ALA A 74 -9.58 4.54 4.12
C ALA A 74 -8.47 4.88 3.12
N PHE A 75 -7.75 3.87 2.62
CA PHE A 75 -6.79 4.05 1.54
C PHE A 75 -7.43 4.61 0.27
N ASP A 76 -8.60 4.13 -0.18
CA ASP A 76 -9.23 4.65 -1.40
C ASP A 76 -9.59 6.13 -1.29
N CYS A 77 -10.05 6.54 -0.10
CA CYS A 77 -10.36 7.93 0.18
C CYS A 77 -9.11 8.82 0.04
N ILE A 78 -7.98 8.45 0.67
CA ILE A 78 -6.71 9.18 0.51
C ILE A 78 -6.19 9.07 -0.94
N TRP A 79 -6.32 7.92 -1.57
CA TRP A 79 -5.88 7.70 -2.95
C TRP A 79 -6.53 8.69 -3.93
N LYS A 80 -7.79 9.08 -3.73
CA LYS A 80 -8.44 10.11 -4.57
C LYS A 80 -7.70 11.45 -4.51
N ALA A 81 -7.31 11.90 -3.31
CA ALA A 81 -6.54 13.14 -3.13
C ALA A 81 -5.16 13.02 -3.79
N LEU A 82 -4.49 11.88 -3.61
CA LEU A 82 -3.18 11.62 -4.22
C LEU A 82 -3.25 11.50 -5.74
N ASP A 83 -4.28 10.87 -6.31
CA ASP A 83 -4.43 10.69 -7.75
C ASP A 83 -4.59 12.06 -8.45
N ALA A 84 -5.38 12.96 -7.85
CA ALA A 84 -5.50 14.34 -8.32
C ALA A 84 -4.13 15.06 -8.31
N GLU A 85 -3.35 14.87 -7.24
CA GLU A 85 -2.01 15.46 -7.13
C GLU A 85 -1.00 14.85 -8.12
N PHE A 86 -1.03 13.53 -8.35
CA PHE A 86 -0.22 12.86 -9.37
C PHE A 86 -0.55 13.39 -10.77
N VAL A 87 -1.83 13.63 -11.06
CA VAL A 87 -2.28 14.22 -12.33
C VAL A 87 -1.84 15.68 -12.45
N ARG A 88 -1.91 16.47 -11.36
CA ARG A 88 -1.43 17.86 -11.33
C ARG A 88 0.06 17.93 -11.69
N LEU A 89 0.90 17.15 -11.01
CA LEU A 89 2.34 17.12 -11.29
C LEU A 89 2.66 16.68 -12.72
N GLN A 90 1.90 15.71 -13.26
CA GLN A 90 2.07 15.29 -14.65
C GLN A 90 1.71 16.40 -15.65
N LYS A 91 0.66 17.20 -15.38
CA LYS A 91 0.31 18.36 -16.22
C LYS A 91 1.39 19.43 -16.21
N GLU A 92 1.99 19.69 -15.04
CA GLU A 92 3.04 20.71 -14.89
C GLU A 92 4.38 20.32 -15.51
N ASN A 93 4.71 19.03 -15.52
CA ASN A 93 6.01 18.51 -15.98
C ASN A 93 5.94 17.85 -17.38
N GLY A 94 4.75 17.74 -17.96
CA GLY A 94 4.50 17.06 -19.22
C GLY A 94 4.37 15.53 -19.10
N SER A 95 3.90 14.90 -20.18
CA SER A 95 3.49 13.47 -20.19
C SER A 95 4.62 12.46 -20.48
N LYS A 96 5.88 12.91 -20.63
CA LYS A 96 7.01 12.03 -21.00
C LYS A 96 7.37 11.06 -19.87
N GLU A 97 7.21 11.47 -18.62
CA GLU A 97 7.50 10.67 -17.44
C GLU A 97 6.18 10.18 -16.79
N GLY A 98 6.21 8.99 -16.16
CA GLY A 98 5.04 8.44 -15.48
C GLY A 98 4.70 9.26 -14.23
N ARG A 99 3.41 9.53 -14.00
CA ARG A 99 2.93 10.37 -12.88
C ARG A 99 3.47 9.98 -11.49
N PHE A 100 3.67 8.69 -11.24
CA PHE A 100 4.22 8.19 -9.97
C PHE A 100 5.73 8.47 -9.84
N SER A 101 6.48 8.34 -10.94
CA SER A 101 7.92 8.67 -10.97
C SER A 101 8.12 10.17 -10.79
N LEU A 102 7.29 10.98 -11.46
CA LEU A 102 7.27 12.44 -11.29
C LEU A 102 6.99 12.83 -9.84
N PHE A 103 5.96 12.24 -9.23
CA PHE A 103 5.65 12.48 -7.82
C PHE A 103 6.84 12.16 -6.92
N TYR A 104 7.41 10.96 -7.07
CA TYR A 104 8.54 10.57 -6.23
C TYR A 104 9.75 11.49 -6.41
N LYS A 105 10.09 11.84 -7.65
CA LYS A 105 11.18 12.77 -7.96
C LYS A 105 10.93 14.17 -7.42
N HIS A 106 9.67 14.59 -7.35
CA HIS A 106 9.28 15.87 -6.78
C HIS A 106 9.51 15.89 -5.27
N ILE A 107 9.00 14.90 -4.55
CA ILE A 107 9.18 14.83 -3.10
C ILE A 107 10.66 14.60 -2.72
N SER A 108 11.39 13.75 -3.44
CA SER A 108 12.78 13.43 -3.11
C SER A 108 13.75 14.61 -3.28
N LYS A 109 13.35 15.64 -4.02
CA LYS A 109 14.14 16.86 -4.25
C LYS A 109 13.66 18.05 -3.43
N SER A 110 12.47 17.95 -2.83
CA SER A 110 11.89 19.04 -2.06
C SER A 110 12.54 19.12 -0.68
N THR A 111 12.97 20.31 -0.28
CA THR A 111 13.44 20.59 1.08
C THR A 111 12.31 20.56 2.12
N TYR A 112 11.06 20.51 1.67
CA TYR A 112 9.86 20.45 2.49
C TYR A 112 9.28 19.04 2.47
N THR A 113 10.09 18.04 2.82
CA THR A 113 9.68 16.63 2.92
C THR A 113 10.37 15.93 4.08
N CYS A 114 9.75 14.87 4.61
CA CYS A 114 10.34 14.08 5.69
C CYS A 114 11.12 12.84 5.19
N ASN A 115 10.86 12.37 3.97
CA ASN A 115 11.57 11.26 3.32
C ASN A 115 11.60 9.97 4.17
N SER A 116 10.55 9.72 4.95
CA SER A 116 10.45 8.59 5.90
C SER A 116 10.18 7.21 5.25
N TYR A 117 10.48 7.05 3.96
CA TYR A 117 10.20 5.83 3.21
C TYR A 117 10.98 4.61 3.69
N SER A 118 12.20 4.83 4.16
CA SER A 118 13.05 3.74 4.61
C SER A 118 12.43 3.01 5.80
N GLN A 119 11.94 3.77 6.79
CA GLN A 119 11.28 3.27 8.00
C GLN A 119 10.03 2.44 7.69
N LEU A 120 9.21 2.86 6.70
CA LEU A 120 8.04 2.08 6.28
C LEU A 120 8.45 0.71 5.75
N THR A 121 9.44 0.69 4.85
CA THR A 121 9.82 -0.54 4.17
C THR A 121 10.49 -1.56 5.11
N GLU A 122 11.02 -1.14 6.26
CA GLU A 122 11.51 -2.04 7.30
C GLU A 122 10.40 -2.89 7.94
N VAL A 123 9.20 -2.33 8.02
CA VAL A 123 8.04 -2.97 8.67
C VAL A 123 7.05 -3.58 7.67
N ILE A 124 7.39 -3.63 6.38
CA ILE A 124 6.50 -4.14 5.34
C ILE A 124 6.05 -5.58 5.61
N PRO A 125 4.74 -5.86 5.69
CA PRO A 125 4.22 -7.21 5.86
C PRO A 125 4.53 -8.11 4.67
N LEU A 126 4.84 -9.37 4.95
CA LEU A 126 5.03 -10.41 3.93
C LEU A 126 3.80 -10.51 3.04
N GLN A 127 2.60 -10.42 3.61
CA GLN A 127 1.33 -10.42 2.86
C GLN A 127 1.28 -9.35 1.77
N THR A 128 1.84 -8.16 2.00
CA THR A 128 1.95 -7.10 0.98
C THR A 128 2.88 -7.51 -0.15
N CYS A 129 4.01 -8.12 0.19
CA CYS A 129 4.98 -8.60 -0.80
C CYS A 129 4.45 -9.81 -1.59
N GLU A 130 3.75 -10.75 -0.95
CA GLU A 130 3.06 -11.87 -1.59
C GLU A 130 1.98 -11.38 -2.57
N PHE A 131 1.21 -10.37 -2.16
CA PHE A 131 0.22 -9.72 -3.03
C PHE A 131 0.89 -9.17 -4.30
N VAL A 132 1.95 -8.36 -4.15
CA VAL A 132 2.62 -7.77 -5.32
C VAL A 132 3.37 -8.83 -6.15
N ALA A 133 3.98 -9.85 -5.53
CA ALA A 133 4.63 -10.96 -6.22
C ALA A 133 3.66 -11.68 -7.16
N LYS A 134 2.47 -12.04 -6.66
CA LYS A 134 1.38 -12.59 -7.48
C LYS A 134 1.06 -11.68 -8.67
N ARG A 135 0.91 -10.37 -8.44
CA ARG A 135 0.59 -9.40 -9.50
C ARG A 135 1.67 -9.32 -10.56
N ILE A 136 2.95 -9.35 -10.19
CA ILE A 136 4.08 -9.35 -11.12
C ILE A 136 4.04 -10.60 -12.01
N LEU A 137 3.85 -11.79 -11.41
CA LEU A 137 3.83 -13.06 -12.14
C LEU A 137 2.62 -13.16 -13.09
N GLU A 138 1.41 -12.83 -12.61
CA GLU A 138 0.20 -12.81 -13.43
C GLU A 138 0.29 -11.80 -14.58
N ASN A 139 0.89 -10.63 -14.32
CA ASN A 139 1.12 -9.63 -15.34
C ASN A 139 2.08 -10.12 -16.43
N ASN A 140 3.17 -10.78 -16.05
CA ASN A 140 4.14 -11.29 -17.03
C ASN A 140 3.52 -12.35 -17.95
N ILE A 141 2.72 -13.27 -17.41
CA ILE A 141 1.96 -14.25 -18.21
C ILE A 141 1.01 -13.54 -19.17
N SER A 142 0.26 -12.56 -18.68
CA SER A 142 -0.70 -11.79 -19.49
C SER A 142 0.00 -10.94 -20.56
N TYR A 143 1.16 -10.39 -20.23
CA TYR A 143 1.99 -9.61 -21.15
C TYR A 143 2.54 -10.49 -22.28
N LYS A 144 3.03 -11.71 -21.99
CA LYS A 144 3.47 -12.66 -23.02
C LYS A 144 2.33 -13.03 -23.98
N ALA A 145 1.12 -13.21 -23.46
CA ALA A 145 -0.07 -13.50 -24.27
C ALA A 145 -0.59 -12.29 -25.06
N SER A 146 -0.35 -11.06 -24.59
CA SER A 146 -0.89 -9.83 -25.19
C SER A 146 0.08 -8.66 -25.03
N PRO A 147 1.24 -8.66 -25.73
CA PRO A 147 2.32 -7.71 -25.50
C PRO A 147 1.98 -6.27 -25.91
N ARG A 148 0.96 -6.08 -26.75
CA ARG A 148 0.46 -4.76 -27.18
C ARG A 148 -0.57 -4.16 -26.22
N ASN A 149 -0.99 -4.88 -25.17
CA ASN A 149 -1.90 -4.31 -24.18
C ASN A 149 -1.18 -3.24 -23.33
N ASN A 150 -1.75 -2.04 -23.27
CA ASN A 150 -1.14 -0.89 -22.60
C ASN A 150 -1.06 -1.03 -21.08
N ASP A 151 -2.04 -1.69 -20.45
CA ASP A 151 -2.04 -1.88 -19.00
C ASP A 151 -0.92 -2.82 -18.58
N PHE A 152 -0.72 -3.91 -19.35
CA PHE A 152 0.34 -4.87 -19.06
C PHE A 152 1.73 -4.25 -19.25
N GLN A 153 1.93 -3.52 -20.35
CA GLN A 153 3.15 -2.76 -20.60
C GLN A 153 3.43 -1.73 -19.51
N SER A 154 2.41 -0.97 -19.10
CA SER A 154 2.55 0.11 -18.12
C SER A 154 2.88 -0.42 -16.74
N PHE A 155 2.30 -1.56 -16.33
CA PHE A 155 2.66 -2.18 -15.06
C PHE A 155 4.06 -2.79 -15.09
N ARG A 156 4.41 -3.54 -16.14
CA ARG A 156 5.77 -4.06 -16.35
C ARG A 156 6.83 -2.95 -16.33
N LYS A 157 6.59 -1.84 -17.02
CA LYS A 157 7.48 -0.67 -17.03
C LYS A 157 7.72 -0.12 -15.63
N ARG A 158 6.68 0.01 -14.81
CA ARG A 158 6.79 0.50 -13.43
C ARG A 158 7.63 -0.42 -12.55
N ILE A 159 7.48 -1.74 -12.71
CA ILE A 159 8.29 -2.72 -11.99
C ILE A 159 9.77 -2.57 -12.38
N ILE A 160 10.07 -2.52 -13.68
CA ILE A 160 11.44 -2.39 -14.19
C ILE A 160 12.07 -1.05 -13.77
N GLN A 161 11.30 0.03 -13.71
CA GLN A 161 11.79 1.31 -13.21
C GLN A 161 12.24 1.25 -11.75
N SER A 162 11.59 0.42 -10.93
CA SER A 162 11.96 0.24 -9.52
C SER A 162 12.95 -0.90 -9.25
N PHE A 163 12.92 -2.00 -10.01
CA PHE A 163 13.81 -3.15 -9.80
C PHE A 163 15.08 -3.10 -10.66
N GLY A 164 15.04 -2.36 -11.76
CA GLY A 164 15.96 -2.53 -12.87
C GLY A 164 15.61 -3.76 -13.72
N GLN A 165 16.05 -3.75 -14.97
CA GLN A 165 15.74 -4.82 -15.93
C GLN A 165 16.35 -6.17 -15.52
N SER A 166 17.57 -6.16 -14.98
CA SER A 166 18.29 -7.37 -14.58
C SER A 166 17.56 -8.13 -13.46
N LEU A 167 17.22 -7.43 -12.36
CA LEU A 167 16.49 -8.04 -11.25
C LEU A 167 15.09 -8.52 -11.66
N TYR A 168 14.40 -7.77 -12.53
CA TYR A 168 13.11 -8.20 -13.07
C TYR A 168 13.24 -9.53 -13.84
N ASN A 169 14.25 -9.66 -14.71
CA ASN A 169 14.46 -10.88 -15.48
C ASN A 169 14.75 -12.07 -14.55
N VAL A 170 15.71 -11.92 -13.64
CA VAL A 170 16.07 -12.96 -12.65
C VAL A 170 14.85 -13.38 -11.81
N PHE A 171 14.01 -12.41 -11.41
CA PHE A 171 12.78 -12.71 -10.67
C PHE A 171 11.80 -13.56 -11.50
N ILE A 172 11.59 -13.21 -12.76
CA ILE A 172 10.69 -13.93 -13.66
C ILE A 172 11.22 -15.34 -13.96
N ASP A 173 12.51 -15.45 -14.32
CA ASP A 173 13.15 -16.73 -14.65
C ASP A 173 13.09 -17.71 -13.47
N LYS A 174 13.27 -17.20 -12.24
CA LYS A 174 13.21 -18.01 -11.03
C LYS A 174 11.81 -18.53 -10.67
N TYR A 175 10.76 -17.73 -10.88
CA TYR A 175 9.44 -18.02 -10.28
C TYR A 175 8.31 -18.29 -11.28
N GLU A 176 8.42 -17.92 -12.55
CA GLU A 176 7.31 -18.07 -13.51
C GLU A 176 6.92 -19.54 -13.74
N THR A 177 7.89 -20.43 -13.92
CA THR A 177 7.64 -21.86 -14.13
C THR A 177 7.08 -22.53 -12.86
N LEU A 178 7.57 -22.12 -11.69
CA LEU A 178 7.09 -22.57 -10.39
C LEU A 178 5.66 -22.09 -10.11
N TRP A 179 5.30 -20.89 -10.58
CA TRP A 179 3.96 -20.35 -10.43
C TRP A 179 2.90 -21.22 -11.11
N ALA A 180 3.22 -21.82 -12.26
CA ALA A 180 2.30 -22.71 -12.96
C ALA A 180 2.04 -24.03 -12.21
N SER A 181 3.04 -24.54 -11.49
CA SER A 181 3.00 -25.86 -10.83
C SER A 181 2.61 -25.79 -9.35
N ASN A 182 3.03 -24.76 -8.62
CA ASN A 182 2.77 -24.59 -7.19
C ASN A 182 2.60 -23.10 -6.83
N LYS A 183 1.40 -22.56 -7.11
CA LYS A 183 1.09 -21.13 -6.89
C LYS A 183 1.33 -20.68 -5.46
N ALA A 184 0.85 -21.42 -4.46
CA ALA A 184 0.88 -20.97 -3.07
C ALA A 184 2.30 -20.84 -2.52
N ASN A 185 3.14 -21.86 -2.69
CA ASN A 185 4.54 -21.80 -2.22
C ASN A 185 5.34 -20.78 -3.02
N THR A 186 5.15 -20.74 -4.35
CA THR A 186 5.83 -19.76 -5.20
C THR A 186 5.47 -18.33 -4.81
N GLN A 187 4.20 -18.05 -4.50
CA GLN A 187 3.77 -16.73 -4.03
C GLN A 187 4.52 -16.30 -2.78
N ARG A 188 4.63 -17.21 -1.82
CA ARG A 188 5.31 -16.99 -0.55
C ARG A 188 6.79 -16.74 -0.75
N ASP A 189 7.47 -17.58 -1.51
CA ASP A 189 8.92 -17.49 -1.73
C ASP A 189 9.30 -16.23 -2.52
N ALA A 190 8.52 -15.92 -3.57
CA ALA A 190 8.65 -14.68 -4.31
C ALA A 190 8.37 -13.45 -3.43
N GLY A 191 7.33 -13.51 -2.59
CA GLY A 191 7.02 -12.49 -1.60
C GLY A 191 8.15 -12.26 -0.61
N LEU A 192 8.78 -13.33 -0.09
CA LEU A 192 9.93 -13.25 0.81
C LEU A 192 11.14 -12.57 0.15
N LEU A 193 11.40 -12.87 -1.13
CA LEU A 193 12.47 -12.20 -1.87
C LEU A 193 12.21 -10.70 -1.98
N ILE A 194 11.00 -10.31 -2.41
CA ILE A 194 10.59 -8.90 -2.49
C ILE A 194 10.68 -8.23 -1.11
N GLN A 195 10.24 -8.90 -0.05
CA GLN A 195 10.30 -8.34 1.30
C GLN A 195 11.75 -8.04 1.72
N LYS A 196 12.69 -8.96 1.44
CA LYS A 196 14.12 -8.76 1.76
C LYS A 196 14.70 -7.58 0.98
N LEU A 197 14.41 -7.47 -0.31
CA LEU A 197 14.84 -6.35 -1.15
C LEU A 197 14.27 -5.02 -0.67
N LEU A 198 12.98 -4.99 -0.33
CA LEU A 198 12.31 -3.78 0.16
C LEU A 198 12.80 -3.36 1.54
N LYS A 199 13.21 -4.30 2.40
CA LYS A 199 13.91 -4.03 3.67
C LYS A 199 15.38 -3.56 3.47
N GLY A 200 15.80 -3.28 2.22
CA GLY A 200 17.14 -2.79 1.90
C GLY A 200 18.25 -3.84 2.00
N LYS A 201 17.91 -5.14 2.13
CA LYS A 201 18.91 -6.20 2.23
C LYS A 201 19.62 -6.39 0.90
N LYS A 202 20.95 -6.52 0.98
CA LYS A 202 21.80 -6.98 -0.11
C LYS A 202 21.59 -8.48 -0.30
N LEU A 203 21.30 -8.90 -1.52
CA LEU A 203 21.01 -10.30 -1.86
C LEU A 203 21.85 -10.75 -3.04
N LEU A 204 22.52 -11.89 -2.88
CA LEU A 204 23.11 -12.62 -3.99
C LEU A 204 22.04 -13.55 -4.57
N ILE A 205 21.65 -13.32 -5.81
CA ILE A 205 20.74 -14.20 -6.55
C ILE A 205 21.54 -14.78 -7.71
N GLU A 206 21.73 -16.09 -7.68
CA GLU A 206 22.68 -16.79 -8.56
C GLU A 206 24.11 -16.26 -8.36
N THR A 207 24.60 -15.42 -9.28
CA THR A 207 25.93 -14.80 -9.24
C THR A 207 25.88 -13.27 -9.23
N ILE A 208 24.67 -12.69 -9.27
CA ILE A 208 24.47 -11.24 -9.34
C ILE A 208 23.99 -10.73 -8.00
N GLU A 209 24.61 -9.64 -7.56
CA GLU A 209 24.25 -8.98 -6.32
C GLU A 209 23.23 -7.86 -6.57
N PHE A 210 22.16 -7.87 -5.79
CA PHE A 210 21.09 -6.88 -5.86
C PHE A 210 20.87 -6.22 -4.51
N GLN A 211 20.71 -4.89 -4.53
CA GLN A 211 20.26 -4.09 -3.40
C GLN A 211 19.46 -2.93 -3.96
N LEU A 212 18.24 -2.73 -3.46
CA LEU A 212 17.42 -1.59 -3.85
C LEU A 212 17.83 -0.35 -3.06
N SER A 213 17.99 0.78 -3.76
CA SER A 213 18.14 2.07 -3.11
C SER A 213 16.85 2.47 -2.36
N ASP A 214 16.94 3.41 -1.43
CA ASP A 214 15.76 3.98 -0.76
C ASP A 214 14.77 4.56 -1.78
N GLN A 215 15.29 5.17 -2.85
CA GLN A 215 14.51 5.69 -3.97
C GLN A 215 13.75 4.59 -4.71
N ASP A 216 14.41 3.50 -5.03
CA ASP A 216 13.79 2.39 -5.75
C ASP A 216 12.71 1.72 -4.91
N ARG A 217 12.93 1.60 -3.60
CA ARG A 217 11.97 1.07 -2.64
C ARG A 217 10.73 1.94 -2.53
N ALA A 218 10.91 3.25 -2.41
CA ALA A 218 9.79 4.19 -2.34
C ALA A 218 9.02 4.27 -3.67
N LEU A 219 9.74 4.25 -4.81
CA LEU A 219 9.12 4.16 -6.13
C LEU A 219 8.35 2.85 -6.29
N PHE A 220 8.85 1.73 -5.78
CA PHE A 220 8.13 0.45 -5.81
C PHE A 220 6.80 0.53 -5.04
N LEU A 221 6.80 1.09 -3.82
CA LEU A 221 5.57 1.28 -3.06
C LEU A 221 4.57 2.16 -3.81
N THR A 222 5.04 3.28 -4.37
CA THR A 222 4.21 4.30 -5.03
C THR A 222 3.67 3.84 -6.39
N ALA A 223 4.53 3.27 -7.24
CA ALA A 223 4.23 2.97 -8.63
C ALA A 223 3.77 1.52 -8.86
N VAL A 224 4.12 0.60 -7.96
CA VAL A 224 3.78 -0.83 -8.10
C VAL A 224 2.73 -1.23 -7.07
N THR A 225 2.96 -0.98 -5.78
CA THR A 225 2.11 -1.51 -4.70
C THR A 225 0.75 -0.81 -4.61
N MET A 226 0.74 0.51 -4.38
CA MET A 226 -0.51 1.27 -4.20
C MET A 226 -1.47 1.18 -5.41
N PRO A 227 -1.00 1.32 -6.67
CA PRO A 227 -1.91 1.29 -7.81
C PRO A 227 -2.52 -0.10 -8.03
N GLN A 228 -1.80 -1.18 -7.70
CA GLN A 228 -2.35 -2.53 -7.77
C GLN A 228 -3.36 -2.80 -6.66
N PHE A 229 -3.07 -2.33 -5.44
CA PHE A 229 -4.02 -2.42 -4.33
C PHE A 229 -5.32 -1.67 -4.62
N ARG A 230 -5.23 -0.51 -5.28
CA ARG A 230 -6.37 0.20 -5.85
C ARG A 230 -7.06 -0.65 -6.92
N ASN A 231 -6.35 -1.03 -7.98
CA ASN A 231 -6.97 -1.64 -9.17
C ASN A 231 -7.71 -2.94 -8.84
N GLU A 232 -7.16 -3.78 -7.95
CA GLU A 232 -7.84 -5.02 -7.52
C GLU A 232 -9.25 -4.77 -6.99
N ARG A 233 -9.45 -3.65 -6.27
CA ARG A 233 -10.71 -3.33 -5.59
C ARG A 233 -11.68 -2.53 -6.46
N PHE A 234 -11.17 -1.85 -7.48
CA PHE A 234 -12.01 -1.22 -8.50
C PHE A 234 -12.63 -2.23 -9.47
N HIS A 235 -11.98 -3.36 -9.69
CA HIS A 235 -12.57 -4.46 -10.46
C HIS A 235 -13.44 -5.33 -9.54
N GLY A 236 -14.76 -5.24 -9.69
CA GLY A 236 -15.78 -5.93 -8.87
C GLY A 236 -15.75 -7.47 -8.90
N LEU A 237 -14.73 -8.06 -9.51
CA LEU A 237 -14.46 -9.50 -9.48
C LEU A 237 -13.85 -9.96 -8.15
N THR A 238 -13.43 -9.04 -7.28
CA THR A 238 -12.92 -9.35 -5.95
C THR A 238 -13.96 -9.10 -4.87
N THR A 239 -14.15 -10.09 -3.98
CA THR A 239 -15.00 -9.92 -2.80
C THR A 239 -14.34 -8.91 -1.85
N PRO A 240 -15.09 -7.99 -1.23
CA PRO A 240 -14.54 -7.08 -0.22
C PRO A 240 -13.80 -7.88 0.86
N PRO A 241 -12.51 -7.58 1.11
CA PRO A 241 -11.61 -8.47 1.82
C PRO A 241 -12.14 -8.80 3.22
N PHE A 242 -12.55 -7.79 3.98
CA PHE A 242 -13.02 -7.93 5.36
C PHE A 242 -14.44 -8.51 5.51
N ARG A 243 -15.13 -8.78 4.39
CA ARG A 243 -16.42 -9.49 4.36
C ARG A 243 -16.27 -10.95 3.91
N SER A 244 -15.03 -11.43 3.76
CA SER A 244 -14.69 -12.79 3.34
C SER A 244 -14.33 -13.69 4.53
N SER A 245 -14.59 -14.99 4.40
CA SER A 245 -14.16 -16.00 5.37
C SER A 245 -12.63 -16.21 5.38
N ALA A 246 -11.92 -15.72 4.37
CA ALA A 246 -10.47 -15.83 4.25
C ALA A 246 -9.72 -14.67 4.93
N ALA A 247 -10.41 -13.63 5.40
CA ALA A 247 -9.77 -12.50 6.04
C ALA A 247 -9.18 -12.89 7.40
N THR A 248 -7.98 -12.39 7.67
CA THR A 248 -7.25 -12.59 8.93
C THR A 248 -6.57 -11.30 9.38
N LEU A 249 -5.85 -11.32 10.50
CA LEU A 249 -5.02 -10.20 10.92
C LEU A 249 -3.91 -9.86 9.90
N LYS A 250 -3.47 -10.82 9.06
CA LYS A 250 -2.56 -10.52 7.93
C LYS A 250 -3.21 -9.65 6.87
N THR A 251 -4.50 -9.85 6.63
CA THR A 251 -5.28 -9.01 5.70
C THR A 251 -5.34 -7.58 6.23
N TYR A 252 -5.52 -7.41 7.54
CA TYR A 252 -5.46 -6.10 8.18
C TYR A 252 -4.07 -5.49 8.17
N SER A 253 -3.01 -6.25 8.48
CA SER A 253 -1.65 -5.72 8.46
C SER A 253 -1.26 -5.23 7.06
N HIS A 254 -1.64 -5.97 6.02
CA HIS A 254 -1.47 -5.54 4.63
C HIS A 254 -2.22 -4.23 4.32
N ALA A 255 -3.52 -4.17 4.59
CA ALA A 255 -4.34 -3.01 4.25
C ALA A 255 -3.94 -1.76 5.05
N TYR A 256 -3.67 -1.91 6.35
CA TYR A 256 -3.14 -0.82 7.17
C TYR A 256 -1.78 -0.37 6.66
N PHE A 257 -0.87 -1.28 6.29
CA PHE A 257 0.43 -0.89 5.76
C PHE A 257 0.28 -0.02 4.51
N VAL A 258 -0.54 -0.44 3.54
CA VAL A 258 -0.75 0.32 2.30
C VAL A 258 -1.46 1.65 2.56
N PHE A 259 -2.39 1.69 3.52
CA PHE A 259 -3.00 2.94 4.02
C PHE A 259 -1.95 3.89 4.61
N HIS A 260 -1.02 3.41 5.43
CA HIS A 260 0.05 4.22 6.02
C HIS A 260 0.97 4.81 4.93
N VAL A 261 1.30 4.04 3.89
CA VAL A 261 2.05 4.56 2.74
C VAL A 261 1.28 5.73 2.10
N ALA A 262 -0.02 5.57 1.84
CA ALA A 262 -0.83 6.64 1.25
C ALA A 262 -0.94 7.87 2.17
N TYR A 263 -1.13 7.68 3.47
CA TYR A 263 -1.17 8.76 4.45
C TYR A 263 0.14 9.55 4.48
N ILE A 264 1.29 8.86 4.40
CA ILE A 264 2.60 9.50 4.37
C ILE A 264 2.76 10.34 3.11
N HIS A 265 2.39 9.81 1.95
CA HIS A 265 2.36 10.62 0.72
C HIS A 265 1.47 11.86 0.86
N LEU A 266 0.33 11.76 1.55
CA LEU A 266 -0.55 12.90 1.78
C LEU A 266 0.13 13.97 2.66
N LEU A 267 0.84 13.55 3.72
CA LEU A 267 1.64 14.47 4.54
C LEU A 267 2.76 15.13 3.73
N GLU A 268 3.46 14.38 2.88
CA GLU A 268 4.48 14.95 1.99
C GLU A 268 3.86 16.02 1.08
N VAL A 269 2.65 15.78 0.54
CA VAL A 269 1.91 16.78 -0.23
C VAL A 269 1.62 18.03 0.58
N PHE A 270 1.15 17.90 1.82
CA PHE A 270 0.89 19.06 2.68
C PHE A 270 2.16 19.88 2.95
N LEU A 271 3.30 19.22 3.10
CA LEU A 271 4.60 19.87 3.30
C LEU A 271 5.08 20.57 2.02
N TYR A 272 5.22 19.86 0.90
CA TYR A 272 5.84 20.45 -0.30
C TYR A 272 4.94 21.46 -1.01
N ARG A 273 3.61 21.32 -0.91
CA ARG A 273 2.66 22.34 -1.37
C ARG A 273 2.67 23.57 -0.47
N GLN A 274 3.32 23.49 0.69
CA GLN A 274 3.46 24.57 1.67
C GLN A 274 2.10 25.16 2.05
N PHE A 275 1.11 24.31 2.34
CA PHE A 275 -0.19 24.75 2.83
C PHE A 275 -0.13 25.42 4.21
N ASN A 276 1.04 25.37 4.87
CA ASN A 276 1.31 25.86 6.22
C ASN A 276 0.43 25.23 7.30
N THR A 277 0.01 23.98 7.06
CA THR A 277 -0.86 23.20 7.95
C THR A 277 -0.07 22.24 8.83
N ILE A 278 1.15 21.87 8.45
CA ILE A 278 2.01 20.97 9.21
C ILE A 278 3.47 21.29 8.87
N ASP A 279 4.37 21.07 9.83
CA ASP A 279 5.82 21.17 9.66
C ASP A 279 6.47 19.78 9.59
N ILE A 280 7.73 19.72 9.12
CA ILE A 280 8.47 18.46 8.91
C ILE A 280 8.59 17.66 10.22
N LYS A 281 8.83 18.33 11.36
CA LYS A 281 9.00 17.67 12.65
C LYS A 281 7.69 17.03 13.11
N THR A 282 6.59 17.76 13.01
CA THR A 282 5.25 17.27 13.36
C THR A 282 4.82 16.12 12.44
N ALA A 283 5.09 16.21 11.13
CA ALA A 283 4.84 15.14 10.18
C ALA A 283 5.66 13.89 10.52
N THR A 284 6.98 14.04 10.73
CA THR A 284 7.88 12.94 11.10
C THR A 284 7.44 12.26 12.39
N GLN A 285 7.05 13.03 13.40
CA GLN A 285 6.54 12.49 14.67
C GLN A 285 5.27 11.67 14.45
N SER A 286 4.30 12.21 13.69
CA SER A 286 3.06 11.48 13.37
C SER A 286 3.34 10.17 12.65
N ILE A 287 4.32 10.14 11.75
CA ILE A 287 4.73 8.92 11.05
C ILE A 287 5.28 7.89 12.03
N ASN A 288 6.20 8.28 12.91
CA ASN A 288 6.80 7.40 13.91
C ASN A 288 5.74 6.85 14.89
N ASP A 289 4.83 7.70 15.37
CA ASP A 289 3.75 7.29 16.28
C ASP A 289 2.84 6.24 15.62
N ASN A 290 2.48 6.46 14.36
CA ASN A 290 1.69 5.51 13.60
C ASN A 290 2.42 4.20 13.31
N LEU A 291 3.72 4.24 13.01
CA LEU A 291 4.55 3.03 12.88
C LEU A 291 4.58 2.23 14.18
N ASN A 292 4.68 2.91 15.33
CA ASN A 292 4.64 2.27 16.65
C ASN A 292 3.28 1.62 16.94
N LEU A 293 2.17 2.30 16.61
CA LEU A 293 0.82 1.73 16.72
C LEU A 293 0.66 0.50 15.81
N PHE A 294 1.09 0.63 14.55
CA PHE A 294 1.08 -0.48 13.59
C PHE A 294 1.86 -1.69 14.12
N LEU A 295 3.07 -1.48 14.64
CA LEU A 295 3.90 -2.54 15.19
C LEU A 295 3.28 -3.14 16.46
N THR A 296 2.69 -2.33 17.33
CA THR A 296 1.99 -2.81 18.54
C THR A 296 0.94 -3.87 18.18
N VAL A 297 0.13 -3.60 17.14
CA VAL A 297 -0.94 -4.51 16.73
C VAL A 297 -0.44 -5.65 15.86
N PHE A 298 0.45 -5.37 14.89
CA PHE A 298 0.75 -6.27 13.78
C PHE A 298 2.15 -6.84 13.75
N LYS A 299 3.03 -6.59 14.74
CA LYS A 299 4.41 -7.13 14.75
C LYS A 299 4.46 -8.65 14.55
N SER A 300 3.51 -9.38 15.12
CA SER A 300 3.43 -10.84 14.94
C SER A 300 3.02 -11.30 13.54
N GLU A 301 2.46 -10.40 12.72
CA GLU A 301 1.93 -10.69 11.39
C GLU A 301 2.87 -10.24 10.25
N ILE A 302 3.93 -9.47 10.55
CA ILE A 302 4.84 -8.92 9.52
C ILE A 302 5.57 -10.01 8.73
N ASN A 303 5.96 -11.11 9.38
CA ASN A 303 6.74 -12.18 8.73
C ASN A 303 5.93 -13.45 8.46
N LYS A 304 4.63 -13.44 8.75
CA LYS A 304 3.77 -14.60 8.57
C LYS A 304 3.15 -14.58 7.20
#